data_AF-A0A1F2XD59-F1
#
_entry.id   AF-A0A1F2XD59-F1
#
_cell.length_a   1.000
_cell.length_b   1.000
_cell.length_c   1.000
_cell.angle_alpha   90.00
_cell.angle_beta   90.00
_cell.angle_gamma   90.00
#
_symmetry.space_group_name_H-M   'P 1'
#
loop_
_entity.id
_entity.type
_entity.pdbx_description
1 polymer ?
#
loop_
_entity_poly.entity_id
_entity_poly.type
_entity_poly.pdbx_seq_one_letter_code
_entity_poly.pdbx_strand_id
1 'polypeptide(L)'
;MALSALLKNRPYVLTMLGLLITAQSVLWEYVRVQPRYRFVIEPWSIRGYTTPQGLVVLFAAIWLMVLVTLMVTRRIKETPLHSLIAVGLTALVPVVAAVVTNAKSVVLGGAGGALVSLLGAVVVSVVLARFVLSERITGVARFGIRLGLFVASLLILILFVLKPLFGSRAAPSWLVFAIIFGLLGVLVIVRPPVQLAVWRTLINSVIALWFMTITMAASLRWDLLHQQFTQFGVNAELGDIQITSGILLCWFGGLLAVAGVVSLWAKRRDLIAARDRARHQQEAARESQEQLAEMLV
;
A
#
# COMPACT_ATOMS: atom_id res chain seq x y z
N MET A 1 12.58 -20.34 -22.56
CA MET A 1 13.58 -19.38 -22.03
C MET A 1 12.98 -18.30 -21.12
N ALA A 2 11.83 -17.69 -21.41
CA ALA A 2 11.24 -16.63 -20.57
C ALA A 2 10.78 -17.10 -19.17
N LEU A 3 10.21 -18.32 -19.07
CA LEU A 3 9.70 -18.86 -17.81
C LEU A 3 10.81 -19.17 -16.79
N SER A 4 11.99 -19.62 -17.25
CA SER A 4 13.13 -19.92 -16.37
C SER A 4 13.80 -18.65 -15.81
N ALA A 5 13.78 -17.55 -16.57
CA ALA A 5 14.21 -16.24 -16.09
C ALA A 5 13.24 -15.64 -15.05
N LEU A 6 11.92 -15.83 -15.25
CA LEU A 6 10.87 -15.45 -14.29
C LEU A 6 10.97 -16.24 -12.98
N LEU A 7 11.12 -17.57 -13.05
CA LEU A 7 11.30 -18.45 -11.87
C LEU A 7 12.57 -18.12 -11.06
N LYS A 8 13.59 -17.55 -11.70
CA LYS A 8 14.82 -17.08 -11.04
C LYS A 8 14.56 -15.90 -10.09
N ASN A 9 13.44 -15.19 -10.26
CA ASN A 9 13.03 -14.08 -9.40
C ASN A 9 11.70 -14.39 -8.70
N ARG A 10 11.68 -15.47 -7.92
CA ARG A 10 10.51 -15.93 -7.12
C ARG A 10 9.76 -14.80 -6.40
N PRO A 11 10.42 -13.80 -5.77
CA PRO A 11 9.72 -12.69 -5.12
C PRO A 11 8.89 -11.84 -6.10
N TYR A 12 9.38 -11.61 -7.31
CA TYR A 12 8.66 -10.87 -8.36
C TYR A 12 7.43 -11.64 -8.84
N VAL A 13 7.58 -12.94 -9.07
CA VAL A 13 6.47 -13.81 -9.47
C VAL A 13 5.39 -13.84 -8.38
N LEU A 14 5.79 -13.93 -7.11
CA LEU A 14 4.88 -13.91 -5.97
C LEU A 14 4.10 -12.59 -5.88
N THR A 15 4.79 -11.45 -6.06
CA THR A 15 4.13 -10.13 -6.12
C THR A 15 3.09 -10.08 -7.24
N MET A 16 3.48 -10.48 -8.45
CA MET A 16 2.62 -10.42 -9.63
C MET A 16 1.41 -11.34 -9.52
N LEU A 17 1.63 -12.56 -9.04
CA LEU A 17 0.56 -13.53 -8.84
C LEU A 17 -0.42 -13.04 -7.76
N GLY A 18 0.07 -12.45 -6.67
CA GLY A 18 -0.78 -11.83 -5.66
C GLY A 18 -1.65 -10.71 -6.21
N LEU A 19 -1.06 -9.76 -6.93
CA LEU A 19 -1.79 -8.64 -7.56
C LEU A 19 -2.77 -9.12 -8.64
N LEU A 20 -2.40 -10.15 -9.41
CA LEU A 20 -3.27 -10.77 -10.41
C LEU A 20 -4.48 -11.45 -9.78
N ILE A 21 -4.30 -12.19 -8.68
CA ILE A 21 -5.43 -12.80 -7.95
C ILE A 21 -6.38 -11.69 -7.45
N THR A 22 -5.85 -10.62 -6.86
CA THR A 22 -6.65 -9.48 -6.41
C THR A 22 -7.43 -8.85 -7.57
N ALA A 23 -6.78 -8.59 -8.72
CA ALA A 23 -7.42 -8.04 -9.91
C ALA A 23 -8.48 -8.99 -10.50
N GLN A 24 -8.17 -10.29 -10.55
CA GLN A 24 -9.03 -11.32 -11.10
C GLN A 24 -10.30 -11.51 -10.28
N SER A 25 -10.22 -11.47 -8.95
CA SER A 25 -11.39 -11.54 -8.06
C SER A 25 -12.39 -10.40 -8.34
N VAL A 26 -11.91 -9.22 -8.76
CA VAL A 26 -12.76 -8.11 -9.20
C VAL A 26 -13.32 -8.36 -10.61
N LEU A 27 -12.52 -8.86 -11.55
CA LEU A 27 -12.96 -9.15 -12.91
C LEU A 27 -14.05 -10.24 -12.96
N TRP A 28 -13.95 -11.26 -12.12
CA TRP A 28 -14.97 -12.31 -12.02
C TRP A 28 -16.33 -11.79 -11.60
N GLU A 29 -16.37 -10.67 -10.87
CA GLU A 29 -17.64 -10.04 -10.50
C GLU A 29 -18.35 -9.45 -11.72
N TYR A 30 -17.63 -8.88 -12.67
CA TYR A 30 -18.22 -8.40 -13.93
C TYR A 30 -18.81 -9.54 -14.76
N VAL A 31 -18.15 -10.70 -14.78
CA VAL A 31 -18.63 -11.86 -15.55
C VAL A 31 -19.82 -12.53 -14.85
N ARG A 32 -19.90 -12.48 -13.51
CA ARG A 32 -21.06 -12.99 -12.74
C ARG A 32 -22.38 -12.29 -13.10
N VAL A 33 -22.34 -11.01 -13.48
CA VAL A 33 -23.54 -10.25 -13.88
C VAL A 33 -24.21 -10.86 -15.12
N GLN A 34 -23.46 -11.61 -15.94
CA GLN A 34 -24.03 -12.32 -17.07
C GLN A 34 -24.71 -13.63 -16.62
N PRO A 35 -26.02 -13.80 -16.91
CA PRO A 35 -26.78 -14.98 -16.47
C PRO A 35 -26.19 -16.32 -16.90
N ARG A 36 -25.49 -16.35 -18.04
CA ARG A 36 -24.93 -17.57 -18.64
C ARG A 36 -23.77 -18.19 -17.86
N TYR A 37 -23.04 -17.40 -17.08
CA TYR A 37 -21.81 -17.86 -16.40
C TYR A 37 -21.88 -17.74 -14.88
N ARG A 38 -23.03 -17.29 -14.34
CA ARG A 38 -23.24 -17.04 -12.91
C ARG A 38 -22.79 -18.23 -12.07
N PHE A 39 -23.29 -19.45 -12.35
CA PHE A 39 -23.02 -20.62 -11.51
C PHE A 39 -21.54 -21.05 -11.43
N VAL A 40 -20.76 -20.83 -12.50
CA VAL A 40 -19.33 -21.23 -12.56
C VAL A 40 -18.45 -20.25 -11.79
N ILE A 41 -18.84 -18.97 -11.80
CA ILE A 41 -17.99 -17.85 -11.39
C ILE A 41 -18.34 -17.32 -10.00
N GLU A 42 -19.54 -17.63 -9.51
CA GLU A 42 -20.05 -17.24 -8.21
C GLU A 42 -19.11 -17.52 -7.03
N PRO A 43 -18.36 -18.65 -6.95
CA PRO A 43 -17.42 -18.86 -5.85
C PRO A 43 -16.20 -17.92 -5.92
N TRP A 44 -15.85 -17.45 -7.11
CA TRP A 44 -14.58 -16.77 -7.38
C TRP A 44 -14.72 -15.24 -7.44
N SER A 45 -15.94 -14.73 -7.60
CA SER A 45 -16.20 -13.30 -7.67
C SER A 45 -16.31 -12.67 -6.29
N ILE A 46 -15.96 -11.38 -6.18
CA ILE A 46 -16.31 -10.59 -4.99
C ILE A 46 -17.65 -9.90 -5.24
N ARG A 47 -18.74 -10.41 -4.64
CA ARG A 47 -20.07 -9.82 -4.80
C ARG A 47 -20.07 -8.33 -4.42
N GLY A 48 -20.65 -7.46 -5.25
CA GLY A 48 -20.81 -6.02 -5.00
C GLY A 48 -19.71 -5.12 -5.58
N TYR A 49 -18.70 -5.69 -6.23
CA TYR A 49 -17.57 -4.95 -6.84
C TYR A 49 -17.80 -4.54 -8.31
N THR A 50 -19.01 -4.70 -8.86
CA THR A 50 -19.46 -4.01 -10.08
C THR A 50 -19.55 -2.49 -9.91
N THR A 51 -19.37 -2.01 -8.69
CA THR A 51 -19.37 -0.62 -8.28
C THR A 51 -18.07 0.09 -8.69
N PRO A 52 -18.07 1.43 -8.84
CA PRO A 52 -16.88 2.24 -9.13
C PRO A 52 -15.66 1.90 -8.27
N GLN A 53 -15.91 1.46 -7.04
CA GLN A 53 -14.95 1.03 -6.05
C GLN A 53 -14.09 -0.16 -6.50
N GLY A 54 -14.67 -1.15 -7.18
CA GLY A 54 -13.93 -2.29 -7.71
C GLY A 54 -13.01 -1.91 -8.88
N LEU A 55 -13.43 -0.98 -9.73
CA LEU A 55 -12.57 -0.43 -10.77
C LEU A 55 -11.35 0.28 -10.18
N VAL A 56 -11.50 1.02 -9.08
CA VAL A 56 -10.33 1.65 -8.41
C VAL A 56 -9.34 0.58 -7.93
N VAL A 57 -9.82 -0.51 -7.33
CA VAL A 57 -8.96 -1.63 -6.90
C VAL A 57 -8.26 -2.28 -8.10
N LEU A 58 -8.98 -2.51 -9.20
CA LEU A 58 -8.44 -3.08 -10.43
C LEU A 58 -7.34 -2.18 -11.03
N PHE A 59 -7.60 -0.89 -11.20
CA PHE A 59 -6.61 0.07 -11.73
C PHE A 59 -5.40 0.20 -10.81
N ALA A 60 -5.60 0.22 -9.49
CA ALA A 60 -4.51 0.23 -8.53
C ALA A 60 -3.66 -1.05 -8.60
N ALA A 61 -4.28 -2.23 -8.70
CA ALA A 61 -3.56 -3.50 -8.86
C ALA A 61 -2.72 -3.52 -10.14
N ILE A 62 -3.30 -3.12 -11.27
CA ILE A 62 -2.59 -3.02 -12.56
C ILE A 62 -1.44 -2.03 -12.47
N TRP A 63 -1.65 -0.85 -11.88
CA TRP A 63 -0.60 0.14 -11.68
C TRP A 63 0.56 -0.41 -10.86
N LEU A 64 0.27 -1.11 -9.75
CA LEU A 64 1.30 -1.71 -8.93
C LEU A 64 2.06 -2.80 -9.68
N MET A 65 1.41 -3.59 -10.54
CA MET A 65 2.11 -4.55 -11.41
C MET A 65 3.09 -3.83 -12.36
N VAL A 66 2.67 -2.71 -12.96
CA VAL A 66 3.54 -1.88 -13.81
C VAL A 66 4.71 -1.35 -13.00
N LEU A 67 4.45 -0.77 -11.82
CA LEU A 67 5.48 -0.21 -10.94
C LEU A 67 6.52 -1.25 -10.52
N VAL A 68 6.07 -2.43 -10.07
CA VAL A 68 6.94 -3.56 -9.71
C VAL A 68 7.82 -3.96 -10.90
N THR A 69 7.25 -4.03 -12.11
CA THR A 69 7.98 -4.38 -13.33
C THR A 69 9.04 -3.34 -13.66
N LEU A 70 8.70 -2.05 -13.60
CA LEU A 70 9.64 -0.95 -13.87
C LEU A 70 10.79 -0.92 -12.85
N MET A 71 10.53 -1.29 -11.59
CA MET A 71 11.55 -1.40 -10.55
C MET A 71 12.46 -2.61 -10.77
N VAL A 72 11.91 -3.79 -11.05
CA VAL A 72 12.70 -5.02 -11.26
C VAL A 72 13.53 -4.94 -12.55
N THR A 73 13.00 -4.32 -13.60
CA THR A 73 13.72 -4.06 -14.86
C THR A 73 14.71 -2.90 -14.77
N ARG A 74 14.84 -2.25 -13.59
CA ARG A 74 15.73 -1.10 -13.33
C ARG A 74 15.47 0.11 -14.23
N ARG A 75 14.25 0.26 -14.76
CA ARG A 75 13.81 1.46 -15.47
C ARG A 75 13.59 2.62 -14.50
N ILE A 76 13.13 2.31 -13.28
CA ILE A 76 13.07 3.26 -12.16
C ILE A 76 14.35 3.09 -11.33
N LYS A 77 15.18 4.14 -11.28
CA LYS A 77 16.42 4.14 -10.49
C LYS A 77 16.11 4.43 -9.02
N GLU A 78 16.99 3.99 -8.12
CA GLU A 78 16.92 4.26 -6.67
C GLU A 78 17.38 5.69 -6.33
N THR A 79 16.89 6.69 -7.08
CA THR A 79 17.17 8.10 -6.82
C THR A 79 15.98 8.76 -6.11
N PRO A 80 16.21 9.84 -5.35
CA PRO A 80 15.13 10.57 -4.66
C PRO A 80 14.04 11.06 -5.63
N LEU A 81 14.44 11.50 -6.84
CA LEU A 81 13.51 11.97 -7.87
C LEU A 81 12.59 10.85 -8.38
N HIS A 82 13.14 9.67 -8.66
CA HIS A 82 12.34 8.50 -9.05
C HIS A 82 11.43 8.00 -7.93
N SER A 83 11.88 8.13 -6.68
CA SER A 83 11.06 7.83 -5.49
C SER A 83 9.87 8.78 -5.39
N LEU A 84 10.09 10.07 -5.63
CA LEU A 84 9.05 11.09 -5.58
C LEU A 84 8.04 10.92 -6.72
N ILE A 85 8.50 10.59 -7.93
CA ILE A 85 7.62 10.25 -9.06
C ILE A 85 6.79 9.00 -8.75
N ALA A 86 7.41 7.93 -8.23
CA ALA A 86 6.71 6.71 -7.88
C ALA A 86 5.64 6.94 -6.80
N VAL A 87 5.95 7.75 -5.78
CA VAL A 87 4.99 8.17 -4.75
C VAL A 87 3.84 8.97 -5.38
N GLY A 88 4.16 9.99 -6.19
CA GLY A 88 3.18 10.85 -6.83
C GLY A 88 2.22 10.09 -7.72
N LEU A 89 2.74 9.22 -8.59
CA LEU A 89 1.91 8.39 -9.48
C LEU A 89 1.05 7.38 -8.70
N THR A 90 1.59 6.82 -7.60
CA THR A 90 0.83 5.85 -6.80
C THR A 90 -0.29 6.51 -5.98
N ALA A 91 -0.16 7.79 -5.65
CA ALA A 91 -1.26 8.58 -5.10
C ALA A 91 -2.26 9.02 -6.18
N LEU A 92 -1.77 9.38 -7.38
CA LEU A 92 -2.59 9.93 -8.46
C LEU A 92 -3.50 8.89 -9.11
N VAL A 93 -3.02 7.66 -9.34
CA VAL A 93 -3.78 6.62 -10.06
C VAL A 93 -5.11 6.28 -9.38
N PRO A 94 -5.17 5.99 -8.06
CA PRO A 94 -6.44 5.74 -7.39
C PRO A 94 -7.39 6.95 -7.40
N VAL A 95 -6.85 8.16 -7.34
CA VAL A 95 -7.63 9.41 -7.41
C VAL A 95 -8.26 9.58 -8.78
N VAL A 96 -7.47 9.44 -9.85
CA VAL A 96 -7.97 9.51 -11.23
C VAL A 96 -9.00 8.41 -11.48
N ALA A 97 -8.74 7.17 -11.05
CA ALA A 97 -9.69 6.08 -11.17
C ALA A 97 -11.00 6.37 -10.42
N ALA A 98 -10.94 6.92 -9.21
CA ALA A 98 -12.12 7.27 -8.44
C ALA A 98 -12.95 8.41 -9.07
N VAL A 99 -12.29 9.40 -9.68
CA VAL A 99 -12.95 10.49 -10.40
C VAL A 99 -13.59 9.99 -11.69
N VAL A 100 -12.84 9.26 -12.53
CA VAL A 100 -13.33 8.73 -13.82
C VAL A 100 -14.49 7.76 -13.63
N THR A 101 -14.50 6.99 -12.54
CA THR A 101 -15.55 6.01 -12.27
C THR A 101 -16.74 6.58 -11.50
N ASN A 102 -16.74 7.88 -11.16
CA ASN A 102 -17.75 8.52 -10.32
C ASN A 102 -18.00 7.72 -9.03
N ALA A 103 -16.91 7.32 -8.35
CA ALA A 103 -17.02 6.55 -7.14
C ALA A 103 -17.75 7.32 -6.05
N LYS A 104 -18.90 6.77 -5.62
CA LYS A 104 -19.74 7.35 -4.56
C LYS A 104 -18.90 7.68 -3.33
N SER A 105 -19.35 8.69 -2.60
CA SER A 105 -18.74 9.09 -1.33
C SER A 105 -18.70 7.89 -0.37
N VAL A 106 -17.55 7.72 0.27
CA VAL A 106 -17.33 6.66 1.26
C VAL A 106 -17.67 7.25 2.62
N VAL A 107 -18.57 6.58 3.33
CA VAL A 107 -18.75 6.82 4.76
C VAL A 107 -17.65 6.04 5.47
N LEU A 108 -16.57 6.74 5.85
CA LEU A 108 -15.62 6.19 6.81
C LEU A 108 -16.36 6.05 8.14
N GLY A 109 -16.83 4.85 8.45
CA GLY A 109 -17.31 4.53 9.79
C GLY A 109 -16.22 4.81 10.85
N GLY A 110 -16.58 4.77 12.13
CA GLY A 110 -15.66 5.14 13.23
C GLY A 110 -14.29 4.44 13.16
N ALA A 111 -14.25 3.17 12.75
CA ALA A 111 -13.01 2.43 12.56
C ALA A 111 -12.12 2.96 11.40
N GLY A 112 -12.73 3.42 10.30
CA GLY A 112 -12.01 4.00 9.17
C GLY A 112 -11.41 5.36 9.52
N GLY A 113 -12.16 6.21 10.21
CA GLY A 113 -11.65 7.47 10.74
C GLY A 113 -10.51 7.25 11.74
N ALA A 114 -10.65 6.29 12.66
CA ALA A 114 -9.59 5.94 13.60
C ALA A 114 -8.29 5.49 12.91
N LEU A 115 -8.40 4.68 11.84
CA LEU A 115 -7.25 4.21 11.07
C LEU A 115 -6.53 5.34 10.31
N VAL A 116 -7.26 6.23 9.63
CA VAL A 116 -6.67 7.39 8.95
C VAL A 116 -6.00 8.33 9.96
N SER A 117 -6.62 8.48 11.14
CA SER A 117 -6.06 9.23 12.26
C SER A 117 -4.73 8.65 12.74
N LEU A 118 -4.70 7.33 12.95
CA LEU A 118 -3.51 6.61 13.37
C LEU A 118 -2.38 6.77 12.35
N LEU A 119 -2.69 6.57 11.07
CA LEU A 119 -1.73 6.75 9.97
C LEU A 119 -1.17 8.16 9.92
N GLY A 120 -2.02 9.19 9.98
CA GLY A 120 -1.56 10.58 9.96
C GLY A 120 -0.74 10.95 11.19
N ALA A 121 -1.09 10.41 12.37
CA ALA A 121 -0.29 10.57 13.58
C ALA A 121 1.10 9.96 13.45
N VAL A 122 1.21 8.74 12.89
CA VAL A 122 2.52 8.12 12.64
C VAL A 122 3.36 9.01 11.71
N VAL A 123 2.76 9.56 10.66
CA VAL A 123 3.49 10.42 9.70
C VAL A 123 3.95 11.71 10.36
N VAL A 124 3.01 12.45 10.99
CA VAL A 124 3.31 13.74 11.63
C VAL A 124 4.34 13.54 12.74
N SER A 125 4.22 12.49 13.56
CA SER A 125 5.22 12.19 14.59
C SER A 125 6.58 11.80 14.04
N VAL A 126 6.66 11.04 12.94
CA VAL A 126 7.94 10.71 12.29
C VAL A 126 8.60 11.96 11.69
N VAL A 127 7.80 12.85 11.08
CA VAL A 127 8.26 14.13 10.55
C VAL A 127 8.75 15.03 11.67
N LEU A 128 7.93 15.27 12.70
CA LEU A 128 8.29 16.08 13.86
C LEU A 128 9.50 15.49 14.57
N ALA A 129 9.56 14.18 14.77
CA ALA A 129 10.71 13.52 15.37
C ALA A 129 12.01 13.77 14.59
N ARG A 130 11.95 13.93 13.26
CA ARG A 130 13.14 14.24 12.46
C ARG A 130 13.65 15.67 12.68
N PHE A 131 12.75 16.61 12.94
CA PHE A 131 13.12 18.03 13.13
C PHE A 131 13.35 18.41 14.60
N VAL A 132 12.66 17.75 15.52
CA VAL A 132 12.67 18.07 16.96
C VAL A 132 13.74 17.29 17.73
N LEU A 133 14.06 16.06 17.32
CA LEU A 133 15.07 15.27 18.02
C LEU A 133 16.48 15.64 17.55
N SER A 134 17.17 16.44 18.38
CA SER A 134 18.62 16.59 18.32
C SER A 134 19.33 15.24 18.42
N GLU A 135 20.45 15.08 17.70
CA GLU A 135 21.32 13.89 17.78
C GLU A 135 21.82 13.60 19.20
N ARG A 136 21.79 14.61 20.08
CA ARG A 136 22.22 14.52 21.49
C ARG A 136 21.26 13.73 22.38
N ILE A 137 20.04 13.44 21.93
CA ILE A 137 19.03 12.76 22.75
C ILE A 137 19.06 11.25 22.45
N THR A 138 19.52 10.45 23.41
CA THR A 138 19.62 8.98 23.30
C THR A 138 18.71 8.24 24.29
N GLY A 139 18.51 6.94 24.06
CA GLY A 139 17.86 6.04 25.02
C GLY A 139 16.38 6.31 25.29
N VAL A 140 15.98 6.17 26.55
CA VAL A 140 14.58 6.22 27.03
C VAL A 140 13.93 7.58 26.79
N ALA A 141 14.69 8.67 26.93
CA ALA A 141 14.20 10.03 26.66
C ALA A 141 13.79 10.22 25.19
N ARG A 142 14.57 9.65 24.25
CA ARG A 142 14.24 9.66 22.83
C ARG A 142 12.96 8.87 22.54
N PHE A 143 12.75 7.75 23.22
CA PHE A 143 11.54 6.95 23.10
C PHE A 143 10.32 7.71 23.65
N GLY A 144 10.44 8.30 24.85
CA GLY A 144 9.39 9.10 25.48
C GLY A 144 8.95 10.29 24.62
N ILE A 145 9.89 11.03 24.03
CA ILE A 145 9.59 12.16 23.13
C ILE A 145 8.89 11.68 21.85
N ARG A 146 9.31 10.55 21.26
CA ARG A 146 8.64 9.98 20.08
C ARG A 146 7.21 9.55 20.39
N LEU A 147 7.01 8.91 21.54
CA LEU A 147 5.69 8.50 22.00
C LEU A 147 4.79 9.71 22.26
N GLY A 148 5.32 10.75 22.93
CA GLY A 148 4.62 12.00 23.17
C GLY A 148 4.23 12.71 21.87
N LEU A 149 5.14 12.80 20.90
CA LEU A 149 4.85 13.36 19.57
C LEU A 149 3.80 12.53 18.81
N PHE A 150 3.83 11.21 18.93
CA PHE A 150 2.81 10.33 18.35
C PHE A 150 1.44 10.55 18.96
N VAL A 151 1.33 10.55 20.30
CA VAL A 151 0.05 10.77 20.99
C VAL A 151 -0.49 12.18 20.71
N ALA A 152 0.36 13.21 20.75
CA ALA A 152 -0.03 14.59 20.47
C ALA A 152 -0.51 14.76 19.02
N SER A 153 0.23 14.23 18.05
CA SER A 153 -0.18 14.28 16.64
C SER A 153 -1.47 13.49 16.37
N LEU A 154 -1.67 12.36 17.05
CA LEU A 154 -2.91 11.58 16.98
C LEU A 154 -4.11 12.38 17.48
N LEU A 155 -3.98 12.99 18.66
CA LEU A 155 -5.04 13.80 19.23
C LEU A 155 -5.37 15.01 18.35
N ILE A 156 -4.36 15.69 17.81
CA ILE A 156 -4.56 16.82 16.88
C ILE A 156 -5.28 16.37 15.61
N LEU A 157 -4.86 15.25 15.00
CA LEU A 157 -5.50 14.74 13.79
C LEU A 157 -6.97 14.37 14.04
N ILE A 158 -7.25 13.66 15.15
CA ILE A 158 -8.61 13.26 15.52
C ILE A 158 -9.50 14.48 15.75
N LEU A 159 -9.03 15.44 16.55
CA LEU A 159 -9.85 16.56 17.03
C LEU A 159 -10.03 17.68 16.01
N PHE A 160 -9.00 18.00 15.23
CA PHE A 160 -8.97 19.19 14.37
C PHE A 160 -9.04 18.89 12.88
N VAL A 161 -8.61 17.71 12.44
CA VAL A 161 -8.61 17.35 11.02
C VAL A 161 -9.81 16.45 10.73
N LEU A 162 -9.90 15.29 11.39
CA LEU A 162 -10.91 14.29 11.07
C LEU A 162 -12.31 14.63 11.59
N LYS A 163 -12.44 15.16 12.80
CA LYS A 163 -13.75 15.55 13.35
C LYS A 163 -14.51 16.54 12.44
N PRO A 164 -13.89 17.62 11.90
CA PRO A 164 -14.56 18.49 10.94
C PRO A 164 -14.63 17.92 9.51
N LEU A 165 -13.62 17.17 9.02
CA LEU A 165 -13.66 16.58 7.66
C LEU A 165 -14.70 15.45 7.51
N PHE A 166 -15.03 14.74 8.59
CA PHE A 166 -15.96 13.60 8.58
C PHE A 166 -17.20 13.85 9.46
N GLY A 167 -17.34 15.05 10.02
CA GLY A 167 -18.46 15.47 10.87
C GLY A 167 -19.77 15.69 10.11
N SER A 168 -19.70 15.81 8.78
CA SER A 168 -20.85 15.71 7.88
C SER A 168 -20.71 14.45 7.03
N ARG A 169 -21.81 13.70 6.96
CA ARG A 169 -21.91 12.35 6.38
C ARG A 169 -21.29 12.28 4.97
N ALA A 170 -20.43 11.28 4.77
CA ALA A 170 -19.83 10.84 3.50
C ALA A 170 -18.77 11.79 2.89
N ALA A 171 -17.50 11.35 2.89
CA ALA A 171 -16.43 12.03 2.17
C ALA A 171 -16.26 11.44 0.76
N PRO A 172 -15.90 12.23 -0.26
CA PRO A 172 -15.56 11.68 -1.55
C PRO A 172 -14.44 10.65 -1.41
N SER A 173 -14.65 9.46 -1.97
CA SER A 173 -13.72 8.32 -1.87
C SER A 173 -12.30 8.68 -2.33
N TRP A 174 -12.19 9.49 -3.39
CA TRP A 174 -10.91 9.99 -3.92
C TRP A 174 -10.11 10.82 -2.91
N LEU A 175 -10.77 11.58 -2.03
CA LEU A 175 -10.11 12.41 -1.02
C LEU A 175 -9.44 11.54 0.05
N VAL A 176 -10.13 10.47 0.46
CA VAL A 176 -9.60 9.49 1.41
C VAL A 176 -8.37 8.79 0.84
N PHE A 177 -8.41 8.41 -0.44
CA PHE A 177 -7.25 7.81 -1.11
C PHE A 177 -6.08 8.79 -1.22
N ALA A 178 -6.34 10.04 -1.63
CA ALA A 178 -5.29 11.06 -1.70
C ALA A 178 -4.60 11.27 -0.35
N ILE A 179 -5.37 11.31 0.75
CA ILE A 179 -4.83 11.48 2.11
C ILE A 179 -4.00 10.26 2.52
N ILE A 180 -4.54 9.04 2.42
CA ILE A 180 -3.83 7.82 2.86
C ILE A 180 -2.54 7.61 2.05
N PHE A 181 -2.60 7.69 0.73
CA PHE A 181 -1.43 7.49 -0.12
C PHE A 181 -0.43 8.65 -0.02
N GLY A 182 -0.90 9.88 0.20
CA GLY A 182 -0.05 11.02 0.51
C GLY A 182 0.73 10.85 1.82
N LEU A 183 0.04 10.43 2.89
CA LEU A 183 0.62 10.13 4.19
C LEU A 183 1.67 9.01 4.10
N LEU A 184 1.34 7.91 3.43
CA LEU A 184 2.28 6.81 3.21
C LEU A 184 3.49 7.26 2.37
N GLY A 185 3.29 8.13 1.38
CA GLY A 185 4.35 8.74 0.57
C GLY A 185 5.33 9.57 1.39
N VAL A 186 4.83 10.41 2.30
CA VAL A 186 5.66 11.20 3.21
C VAL A 186 6.49 10.29 4.11
N LEU A 187 5.89 9.24 4.69
CA LEU A 187 6.57 8.31 5.59
C LEU A 187 7.78 7.62 4.92
N VAL A 188 7.65 7.36 3.62
CA VAL A 188 8.69 6.70 2.81
C VAL A 188 9.88 7.63 2.56
N ILE A 189 9.61 8.89 2.23
CA ILE A 189 10.66 9.88 1.91
C ILE A 189 11.41 10.30 3.17
N VAL A 190 10.72 10.36 4.32
CA VAL A 190 11.28 10.93 5.55
C VAL A 190 12.24 9.98 6.26
N ARG A 191 12.15 8.65 6.04
CA ARG A 191 13.02 7.67 6.71
C ARG A 191 14.31 7.39 5.91
N PRO A 192 15.52 7.43 6.50
CA PRO A 192 16.72 6.90 5.87
C PRO A 192 16.73 5.36 5.84
N PRO A 193 17.48 4.70 4.93
CA PRO A 193 18.24 5.27 3.82
C PRO A 193 17.37 5.60 2.60
N VAL A 194 17.62 6.76 1.96
CA VAL A 194 16.82 7.27 0.83
C VAL A 194 16.83 6.34 -0.39
N GLN A 195 17.90 5.57 -0.58
CA GLN A 195 18.04 4.59 -1.68
C GLN A 195 16.98 3.47 -1.62
N LEU A 196 16.40 3.21 -0.44
CA LEU A 196 15.31 2.24 -0.27
C LEU A 196 13.93 2.91 -0.26
N ALA A 197 13.81 4.20 -0.56
CA ALA A 197 12.53 4.91 -0.56
C ALA A 197 11.55 4.29 -1.58
N VAL A 198 11.91 4.15 -2.85
CA VAL A 198 11.03 3.55 -3.88
C VAL A 198 10.45 2.20 -3.44
N TRP A 199 11.26 1.34 -2.82
CA TRP A 199 10.83 0.02 -2.34
C TRP A 199 9.85 0.10 -1.17
N ARG A 200 10.03 1.06 -0.27
CA ARG A 200 9.08 1.31 0.81
C ARG A 200 7.77 1.91 0.30
N THR A 201 7.82 2.74 -0.75
CA THR A 201 6.61 3.17 -1.46
C THR A 201 5.86 1.96 -1.95
N LEU A 202 6.54 1.06 -2.67
CA LEU A 202 5.91 -0.13 -3.21
C LEU A 202 5.29 -1.02 -2.12
N ILE A 203 6.00 -1.27 -1.01
CA ILE A 203 5.47 -2.03 0.14
C ILE A 203 4.20 -1.35 0.67
N ASN A 204 4.29 -0.06 0.98
CA ASN A 204 3.18 0.69 1.56
C ASN A 204 1.98 0.75 0.63
N SER A 205 2.20 0.86 -0.68
CA SER A 205 1.12 0.92 -1.66
C SER A 205 0.43 -0.43 -1.85
N VAL A 206 1.16 -1.55 -1.81
CA VAL A 206 0.57 -2.88 -1.82
C VAL A 206 -0.22 -3.14 -0.53
N ILE A 207 0.32 -2.75 0.63
CA ILE A 207 -0.39 -2.84 1.92
C ILE A 207 -1.66 -1.97 1.89
N ALA A 208 -1.58 -0.74 1.38
CA ALA A 208 -2.72 0.16 1.27
C ALA A 208 -3.81 -0.41 0.36
N LEU A 209 -3.43 -0.97 -0.80
CA LEU A 209 -4.36 -1.67 -1.69
C LEU A 209 -5.01 -2.86 -0.97
N TRP A 210 -4.23 -3.66 -0.25
CA TRP A 210 -4.76 -4.80 0.50
C TRP A 210 -5.75 -4.37 1.59
N PHE A 211 -5.39 -3.37 2.41
CA PHE A 211 -6.31 -2.81 3.41
C PHE A 211 -7.56 -2.20 2.78
N MET A 212 -7.43 -1.54 1.64
CA MET A 212 -8.54 -1.00 0.88
C MET A 212 -9.50 -2.11 0.43
N THR A 213 -9.01 -3.27 -0.01
CA THR A 213 -9.89 -4.41 -0.31
C THR A 213 -10.61 -4.93 0.93
N ILE A 214 -10.00 -4.88 2.12
CA ILE A 214 -10.62 -5.30 3.39
C ILE A 214 -11.71 -4.30 3.83
N THR A 215 -11.43 -2.99 3.77
CA THR A 215 -12.37 -1.97 4.22
C THR A 215 -13.53 -1.77 3.25
N MET A 216 -13.28 -1.84 1.94
CA MET A 216 -14.32 -1.78 0.92
C MET A 216 -15.24 -3.01 0.95
N ALA A 217 -14.70 -4.18 1.29
CA ALA A 217 -15.49 -5.38 1.52
C ALA A 217 -16.49 -5.17 2.68
N ALA A 218 -16.02 -4.56 3.78
CA ALA A 218 -16.85 -4.23 4.92
C ALA A 218 -17.91 -3.17 4.59
N SER A 219 -17.57 -2.13 3.82
CA SER A 219 -18.52 -1.09 3.42
C SER A 219 -19.58 -1.62 2.46
N LEU A 220 -19.19 -2.45 1.49
CA LEU A 220 -20.13 -3.09 0.57
C LEU A 220 -21.11 -4.01 1.32
N ARG A 221 -20.62 -4.75 2.32
CA ARG A 221 -21.49 -5.55 3.19
C ARG A 221 -22.49 -4.66 3.95
N TRP A 222 -22.03 -3.53 4.47
CA TRP A 222 -22.89 -2.59 5.19
C TRP A 222 -23.97 -2.00 4.27
N ASP A 223 -23.60 -1.56 3.08
CA ASP A 223 -24.54 -0.97 2.11
C ASP A 223 -25.57 -2.00 1.62
N LEU A 224 -25.15 -3.24 1.35
CA LEU A 224 -26.05 -4.33 0.96
C LEU A 224 -27.03 -4.69 2.09
N LEU A 225 -26.54 -4.78 3.34
CA LEU A 225 -27.39 -4.99 4.51
C LEU A 225 -28.39 -3.86 4.70
N HIS A 226 -27.95 -2.61 4.55
CA HIS A 226 -28.80 -1.43 4.72
C HIS A 226 -29.89 -1.35 3.64
N GLN A 227 -29.54 -1.65 2.38
CA GLN A 227 -30.51 -1.74 1.28
C GLN A 227 -31.55 -2.83 1.53
N GLN A 228 -31.18 -3.96 2.13
CA GLN A 228 -32.13 -5.01 2.47
C GLN A 228 -33.09 -4.64 3.60
N PHE A 229 -32.57 -4.05 4.68
CA PHE A 229 -33.42 -3.56 5.78
C PHE A 229 -34.40 -2.49 5.30
N THR A 230 -34.01 -1.69 4.31
CA THR A 230 -34.85 -0.61 3.78
C THR A 230 -35.81 -1.05 2.66
N GLN A 231 -35.47 -2.05 1.83
CA GLN A 231 -36.29 -2.45 0.68
C GLN A 231 -37.13 -3.73 0.88
N PHE A 232 -36.70 -4.69 1.68
CA PHE A 232 -37.33 -6.03 1.73
C PHE A 232 -37.80 -6.47 3.13
N GLY A 233 -37.44 -5.74 4.18
CA GLY A 233 -37.70 -6.16 5.57
C GLY A 233 -36.87 -7.40 5.97
N VAL A 234 -37.20 -7.99 7.13
CA VAL A 234 -36.42 -9.08 7.77
C VAL A 234 -36.42 -10.41 6.97
N ASN A 235 -37.16 -10.51 5.87
CA ASN A 235 -37.42 -11.77 5.15
C ASN A 235 -36.57 -12.00 3.88
N ALA A 236 -35.51 -11.23 3.63
CA ALA A 236 -34.65 -11.47 2.47
C ALA A 236 -33.81 -12.76 2.63
N GLU A 237 -33.86 -13.66 1.64
CA GLU A 237 -33.10 -14.92 1.60
C GLU A 237 -31.59 -14.67 1.81
N LEU A 238 -31.05 -15.26 2.90
CA LEU A 238 -29.65 -15.16 3.30
C LEU A 238 -28.63 -15.65 2.24
N GLY A 239 -29.07 -16.42 1.24
CA GLY A 239 -28.23 -17.05 0.22
C GLY A 239 -27.58 -16.08 -0.77
N ASP A 240 -28.26 -14.97 -1.12
CA ASP A 240 -27.74 -14.00 -2.09
C ASP A 240 -26.81 -12.94 -1.46
N ILE A 241 -26.74 -12.88 -0.13
CA ILE A 241 -25.95 -11.91 0.67
C ILE A 241 -24.57 -12.47 1.07
N GLN A 242 -24.35 -13.78 0.90
CA GLN A 242 -23.11 -14.39 1.35
C GLN A 242 -21.92 -13.78 0.61
N ILE A 243 -20.97 -13.29 1.40
CA ILE A 243 -19.62 -13.00 0.94
C ILE A 243 -19.07 -14.29 0.36
N THR A 244 -18.96 -14.34 -0.96
CA THR A 244 -18.41 -15.45 -1.71
C THR A 244 -16.91 -15.59 -1.41
N SER A 245 -16.37 -16.80 -1.60
CA SER A 245 -14.94 -17.11 -1.41
C SER A 245 -13.99 -16.21 -2.21
N GLY A 246 -14.49 -15.49 -3.22
CA GLY A 246 -13.75 -14.46 -3.95
C GLY A 246 -13.12 -13.38 -3.08
N ILE A 247 -13.73 -13.01 -1.94
CA ILE A 247 -13.12 -12.04 -1.00
C ILE A 247 -11.89 -12.62 -0.32
N LEU A 248 -11.97 -13.90 0.09
CA LEU A 248 -10.88 -14.59 0.74
C LEU A 248 -9.73 -14.78 -0.24
N LEU A 249 -10.04 -15.06 -1.51
CA LEU A 249 -9.05 -15.08 -2.59
C LEU A 249 -8.40 -13.72 -2.81
N CYS A 250 -9.18 -12.64 -2.81
CA CYS A 250 -8.66 -11.28 -2.94
C CYS A 250 -7.72 -10.92 -1.79
N TRP A 251 -8.10 -11.26 -0.55
CA TRP A 251 -7.27 -11.05 0.64
C TRP A 251 -6.02 -11.91 0.62
N PHE A 252 -6.13 -13.17 0.19
CA PHE A 252 -5.00 -14.06 -0.01
C PHE A 252 -4.05 -13.52 -1.07
N GLY A 253 -4.57 -13.03 -2.21
CA GLY A 253 -3.81 -12.37 -3.26
C GLY A 253 -3.04 -11.14 -2.73
N GLY A 254 -3.70 -10.30 -1.94
CA GLY A 254 -3.04 -9.16 -1.30
C GLY A 254 -1.94 -9.57 -0.32
N LEU A 255 -2.15 -10.63 0.47
CA LEU A 255 -1.13 -11.17 1.38
C LEU A 255 0.08 -11.72 0.62
N LEU A 256 -0.15 -12.45 -0.48
CA LEU A 256 0.91 -12.92 -1.37
C LEU A 256 1.69 -11.73 -1.98
N ALA A 257 0.97 -10.68 -2.40
CA ALA A 257 1.59 -9.48 -2.95
C ALA A 257 2.49 -8.79 -1.92
N VAL A 258 2.02 -8.65 -0.67
CA VAL A 258 2.82 -8.10 0.44
C VAL A 258 4.07 -8.94 0.68
N ALA A 259 3.92 -10.26 0.81
CA ALA A 259 5.05 -11.17 1.01
C ALA A 259 6.07 -11.09 -0.13
N GLY A 260 5.60 -11.00 -1.39
CA GLY A 260 6.45 -10.84 -2.57
C GLY A 260 7.25 -9.54 -2.56
N VAL A 261 6.59 -8.41 -2.28
CA VAL A 261 7.27 -7.10 -2.26
C VAL A 261 8.26 -7.00 -1.11
N VAL A 262 7.91 -7.49 0.08
CA VAL A 262 8.83 -7.53 1.23
C VAL A 262 10.07 -8.38 0.89
N SER A 263 9.86 -9.51 0.22
CA SER A 263 10.95 -10.38 -0.24
C SER A 263 11.84 -9.70 -1.29
N LEU A 264 11.26 -8.94 -2.22
CA LEU A 264 12.02 -8.13 -3.19
C LEU A 264 12.87 -7.06 -2.50
N TRP A 265 12.29 -6.37 -1.52
CA TRP A 265 12.99 -5.37 -0.74
C TRP A 265 14.14 -5.98 0.07
N ALA A 266 13.91 -7.12 0.74
CA ALA A 266 14.94 -7.82 1.51
C ALA A 266 16.13 -8.21 0.61
N LYS A 267 15.85 -8.85 -0.53
CA LYS A 267 16.87 -9.19 -1.53
C LYS A 267 17.65 -7.96 -2.01
N ARG A 268 16.99 -6.82 -2.19
CA ARG A 268 17.66 -5.59 -2.63
C ARG A 268 18.52 -4.97 -1.54
N ARG A 269 18.04 -4.97 -0.29
CA ARG A 269 18.81 -4.54 0.88
C ARG A 269 20.10 -5.34 1.02
N ASP A 270 20.03 -6.66 0.86
CA ASP A 270 21.21 -7.54 0.97
C ASP A 270 22.23 -7.26 -0.14
N LEU A 271 21.76 -7.00 -1.37
CA LEU A 271 22.63 -6.62 -2.49
C LEU A 271 23.33 -5.28 -2.26
N ILE A 272 22.67 -4.30 -1.64
CA ILE A 272 23.28 -3.01 -1.29
C ILE A 272 24.34 -3.23 -0.22
N ALA A 273 24.01 -3.95 0.87
CA ALA A 273 24.96 -4.25 1.94
C ALA A 273 26.17 -5.06 1.46
N ALA A 274 26.00 -5.97 0.49
CA ALA A 274 27.11 -6.70 -0.12
C ALA A 274 28.02 -5.79 -0.95
N ARG A 275 27.45 -4.83 -1.69
CA ARG A 275 28.21 -3.85 -2.48
C ARG A 275 28.98 -2.87 -1.61
N ASP A 276 28.37 -2.40 -0.54
CA ASP A 276 29.03 -1.48 0.39
C ASP A 276 30.22 -2.17 1.08
N ARG A 277 30.06 -3.43 1.49
CA ARG A 277 31.18 -4.25 2.01
C ARG A 277 32.30 -4.41 0.98
N ALA A 278 31.98 -4.69 -0.28
CA ALA A 278 32.98 -4.82 -1.33
C ALA A 278 33.72 -3.50 -1.61
N ARG A 279 33.04 -2.35 -1.52
CA ARG A 279 33.66 -1.02 -1.66
C ARG A 279 34.65 -0.74 -0.54
N HIS A 280 34.26 -0.98 0.71
CA HIS A 280 35.17 -0.80 1.85
C HIS A 280 36.39 -1.72 1.77
N GLN A 281 36.24 -2.94 1.25
CA GLN A 281 37.39 -3.82 1.00
C GLN A 281 38.33 -3.27 -0.09
N GLN A 282 37.78 -2.66 -1.15
CA GLN A 282 38.57 -2.04 -2.21
C GLN A 282 39.29 -0.76 -1.73
N GLU A 283 38.62 0.04 -0.91
CA GLU A 283 39.20 1.24 -0.29
C GLU A 283 40.34 0.87 0.66
N ALA A 284 40.12 -0.08 1.57
CA ALA A 284 41.15 -0.57 2.49
C ALA A 284 42.36 -1.19 1.75
N ALA A 285 42.12 -1.89 0.63
CA ALA A 285 43.19 -2.43 -0.21
C ALA A 285 44.00 -1.33 -0.90
N ARG A 286 43.37 -0.23 -1.33
CA ARG A 286 44.06 0.94 -1.91
C ARG A 286 44.90 1.66 -0.86
N GLU A 287 44.34 1.92 0.32
CA GLU A 287 45.08 2.54 1.43
C GLU A 287 46.30 1.69 1.82
N SER A 288 46.14 0.35 1.86
CA SER A 288 47.27 -0.56 2.13
C SER A 288 48.34 -0.50 1.04
N GLN A 289 47.96 -0.36 -0.24
CA GLN A 289 48.90 -0.22 -1.35
C GLN A 289 49.65 1.12 -1.31
N GLU A 290 48.96 2.21 -0.96
CA GLU A 290 49.55 3.54 -0.82
C GLU A 290 50.56 3.57 0.34
N GLN A 291 50.21 3.00 1.50
CA GLN A 291 51.13 2.88 2.64
C GLN A 291 52.37 2.04 2.33
N LEU A 292 52.21 0.93 1.62
CA LEU A 292 53.35 0.10 1.19
C LEU A 292 54.26 0.85 0.20
N ALA A 293 53.68 1.66 -0.70
CA ALA A 293 54.45 2.48 -1.62
C ALA A 293 55.25 3.57 -0.89
N GLU A 294 54.66 4.20 0.14
CA GLU A 294 55.36 5.18 0.99
C GLU A 294 56.50 4.56 1.82
N MET A 295 56.36 3.32 2.29
CA MET A 295 57.41 2.63 3.05
C MET A 295 58.60 2.15 2.19
N LEU A 296 58.43 2.06 0.87
CA LEU A 296 59.44 1.58 -0.08
C LEU A 296 60.26 2.71 -0.73
N VAL A 297 59.94 3.97 -0.43
CA VAL A 297 60.65 5.19 -0.87
C VAL A 297 61.51 5.71 0.28
#